data_AF-A0A7Y9ZCP5-F1
#
_entry.id   AF-A0A7Y9ZCP5-F1
#
_cell.length_a   1.000
_cell.length_b   1.000
_cell.length_c   1.000
_cell.angle_alpha   90.00
_cell.angle_beta   90.00
_cell.angle_gamma   90.00
#
_symmetry.space_group_name_H-M   'P 1'
#
loop_
_entity.id
_entity.type
_entity.pdbx_description
1 polymer ?
#
loop_
_entity_poly.entity_id
_entity_poly.type
_entity_poly.pdbx_seq_one_letter_code
_entity_poly.pdbx_strand_id
1 'polypeptide(L)'
;MSIDTDVDEVVDTGYDDVEDFEADSVSLFEGDEGGLEYAQRQALVSLLKQRFISARTHPRDWQVLVENERVFRSRLNDLFLDLQVDRAREVAWKRQAQAEGGGRFPTLLHDTAWSREETLVLVHLRDRLRAGLAGGDARVYVDRDDLLDYVASYRPTHATDESGDEKRARNAVVSVAKAGLLIATAAEDRFEISEAVEPLLPLELLQELLEALQKANGTEPEAADAAPDADLFEADTQEDAE
;
A
#
# COMPACT_ATOMS: atom_id res chain seq x y z
N MET A 1 2.88 -16.56 -26.03
CA MET A 1 1.85 -15.54 -26.33
C MET A 1 2.14 -14.41 -25.36
N SER A 2 2.87 -13.40 -25.82
CA SER A 2 3.29 -12.26 -24.98
C SER A 2 2.03 -11.55 -24.50
N ILE A 3 1.85 -11.51 -23.19
CA ILE A 3 0.92 -10.57 -22.58
C ILE A 3 1.82 -9.39 -22.21
N ASP A 4 2.06 -8.52 -23.19
CA ASP A 4 2.42 -7.13 -22.93
C ASP A 4 1.28 -6.58 -22.06
N THR A 5 1.50 -6.58 -20.74
CA THR A 5 0.58 -5.95 -19.81
C THR A 5 1.09 -4.54 -19.68
N ASP A 6 0.38 -3.60 -20.31
CA ASP A 6 0.54 -2.16 -20.15
C ASP A 6 0.49 -1.79 -18.65
N VAL A 7 1.63 -1.89 -17.97
CA VAL A 7 1.89 -1.27 -16.66
C VAL A 7 2.37 0.18 -16.86
N ASP A 8 2.58 0.60 -18.11
CA ASP A 8 2.91 1.99 -18.47
C ASP A 8 1.71 2.94 -18.40
N GLU A 9 0.49 2.44 -18.18
CA GLU A 9 -0.72 3.26 -18.04
C GLU A 9 -1.10 3.42 -16.55
N VAL A 10 -0.15 3.82 -15.71
CA VAL A 10 -0.41 4.04 -14.27
C VAL A 10 -0.52 5.54 -13.98
N VAL A 11 -1.75 5.91 -13.65
CA VAL A 11 -2.30 7.24 -13.37
C VAL A 11 -2.52 8.11 -14.63
N ASP A 12 -3.44 7.68 -15.50
CA ASP A 12 -4.23 8.66 -16.25
C ASP A 12 -4.94 9.55 -15.23
N THR A 13 -4.37 10.71 -14.94
CA THR A 13 -5.03 11.71 -14.08
C THR A 13 -6.29 12.25 -14.75
N GLY A 14 -6.57 11.92 -16.02
CA GLY A 14 -7.87 12.06 -16.68
C GLY A 14 -8.45 13.47 -16.59
N TYR A 15 -7.60 14.46 -16.37
CA TYR A 15 -7.96 15.85 -16.44
C TYR A 15 -7.75 16.23 -17.88
N ASP A 16 -8.76 15.95 -18.70
CA ASP A 16 -8.94 16.75 -19.91
C ASP A 16 -8.85 18.21 -19.46
N ASP A 17 -7.83 18.92 -19.93
CA ASP A 17 -7.66 20.37 -19.76
C ASP A 17 -8.86 21.04 -20.44
N VAL A 18 -9.99 21.08 -19.73
CA VAL A 18 -11.13 21.90 -20.10
C VAL A 18 -10.71 23.35 -19.87
N GLU A 19 -10.63 24.06 -20.99
CA GLU A 19 -10.18 25.45 -21.12
C GLU A 19 -10.71 26.36 -20.00
N ASP A 20 -9.77 27.09 -19.39
CA ASP A 20 -9.93 28.46 -18.84
C ASP A 20 -11.07 28.70 -17.83
N PHE A 21 -11.20 27.84 -16.81
CA PHE A 21 -11.82 28.32 -15.56
C PHE A 21 -10.88 29.35 -14.92
N GLU A 22 -11.37 30.58 -14.70
CA GLU A 22 -10.68 31.51 -13.79
C GLU A 22 -10.41 30.76 -12.49
N ALA A 23 -9.14 30.64 -12.10
CA ALA A 23 -8.70 29.71 -11.05
C ALA A 23 -9.45 29.90 -9.72
N ASP A 24 -9.87 31.14 -9.44
CA ASP A 24 -10.55 31.55 -8.20
C ASP A 24 -12.09 31.55 -8.33
N SER A 25 -12.64 31.19 -9.50
CA SER A 25 -14.09 31.11 -9.68
C SER A 25 -14.65 29.88 -8.97
N VAL A 26 -15.69 30.12 -8.17
CA VAL A 26 -16.44 29.08 -7.46
C VAL A 26 -17.76 28.72 -8.14
N SER A 27 -18.19 29.47 -9.15
CA SER A 27 -19.39 29.17 -9.96
C SER A 27 -18.94 28.64 -11.32
N LEU A 28 -18.90 27.31 -11.44
CA LEU A 28 -18.26 26.62 -12.57
C LEU A 28 -19.26 26.15 -13.63
N PHE A 29 -20.55 26.11 -13.31
CA PHE A 29 -21.62 25.76 -14.24
C PHE A 29 -22.94 26.41 -13.83
N GLU A 30 -23.92 26.41 -14.73
CA GLU A 30 -25.24 26.99 -14.45
C GLU A 30 -25.92 26.29 -13.27
N GLY A 31 -26.33 27.07 -12.26
CA GLY A 31 -26.93 26.53 -11.03
C GLY A 31 -25.94 25.92 -10.04
N ASP A 32 -24.64 26.16 -10.21
CA ASP A 32 -23.61 25.69 -9.28
C ASP A 32 -23.68 26.41 -7.92
N GLU A 33 -24.05 25.67 -6.88
CA GLU A 33 -24.06 26.12 -5.48
C GLU A 33 -22.79 25.68 -4.72
N GLY A 34 -21.80 25.11 -5.41
CA GLY A 34 -20.55 24.70 -4.82
C GLY A 34 -19.70 25.89 -4.36
N GLY A 35 -19.06 25.75 -3.20
CA GLY A 35 -18.16 26.78 -2.64
C GLY A 35 -16.67 26.47 -2.81
N LEU A 36 -16.32 25.59 -3.74
CA LEU A 36 -14.93 25.17 -3.99
C LEU A 36 -14.48 25.68 -5.35
N GLU A 37 -13.23 26.12 -5.43
CA GLU A 37 -12.54 26.43 -6.68
C GLU A 37 -12.36 25.17 -7.54
N TYR A 38 -12.11 25.33 -8.84
CA TYR A 38 -12.00 24.21 -9.78
C TYR A 38 -10.95 23.18 -9.35
N ALA A 39 -9.74 23.63 -8.99
CA ALA A 39 -8.65 22.76 -8.54
C ALA A 39 -9.01 22.00 -7.24
N GLN A 40 -9.71 22.67 -6.30
CA GLN A 40 -10.17 22.05 -5.06
C GLN A 40 -11.21 20.95 -5.34
N ARG A 41 -12.12 21.16 -6.29
CA ARG A 41 -13.11 20.13 -6.68
C ARG A 41 -12.45 18.93 -7.32
N GLN A 42 -11.50 19.15 -8.21
CA GLN A 42 -10.77 18.05 -8.83
C GLN A 42 -9.98 17.25 -7.79
N ALA A 43 -9.30 17.91 -6.85
CA ALA A 43 -8.62 17.25 -5.74
C ALA A 43 -9.61 16.50 -4.82
N LEU A 44 -10.81 17.04 -4.57
CA LEU A 44 -11.86 16.34 -3.80
C LEU A 44 -12.33 15.08 -4.53
N VAL A 45 -12.53 15.17 -5.85
CA VAL A 45 -12.90 14.02 -6.68
C VAL A 45 -11.80 12.94 -6.63
N SER A 46 -10.53 13.33 -6.77
CA SER A 46 -9.41 12.39 -6.62
C SER A 46 -9.39 11.76 -5.24
N LEU A 47 -9.52 12.55 -4.18
CA LEU A 47 -9.55 12.06 -2.80
C LEU A 47 -10.72 11.09 -2.55
N LEU A 48 -11.86 11.28 -3.21
CA LEU A 48 -13.02 10.37 -3.12
C LEU A 48 -12.83 9.10 -3.94
N LYS A 49 -12.24 9.17 -5.14
CA LYS A 49 -11.99 8.01 -6.00
C LYS A 49 -10.83 7.14 -5.51
N GLN A 50 -9.73 7.76 -5.10
CA GLN A 50 -8.48 7.08 -4.78
C GLN A 50 -8.42 6.64 -3.31
N ARG A 51 -7.67 5.58 -3.01
CA ARG A 51 -7.45 5.15 -1.61
C ARG A 51 -6.64 6.19 -0.82
N PHE A 52 -5.72 6.86 -1.51
CA PHE A 52 -4.89 7.93 -0.98
C PHE A 52 -4.50 8.90 -2.09
N ILE A 53 -3.97 10.05 -1.70
CA ILE A 53 -3.32 11.06 -2.52
C ILE A 53 -1.91 11.22 -1.97
N SER A 54 -0.89 11.29 -2.83
CA SER A 54 0.49 11.57 -2.40
C SER A 54 1.17 12.57 -3.31
N ALA A 55 2.19 13.25 -2.79
CA ALA A 55 3.02 14.15 -3.60
C ALA A 55 3.69 13.44 -4.79
N ARG A 56 3.93 12.13 -4.66
CA ARG A 56 4.63 11.32 -5.68
C ARG A 56 3.72 10.97 -6.86
N THR A 57 2.47 10.57 -6.59
CA THR A 57 1.54 10.11 -7.65
C THR A 57 0.50 11.16 -8.05
N HIS A 58 0.24 12.14 -7.20
CA HIS A 58 -0.77 13.19 -7.40
C HIS A 58 -0.24 14.56 -6.93
N PRO A 59 0.88 15.07 -7.48
CA PRO A 59 1.58 16.25 -6.94
C PRO A 59 0.70 17.49 -6.87
N ARG A 60 -0.13 17.72 -7.90
CA ARG A 60 -1.05 18.86 -7.95
C ARG A 60 -2.12 18.77 -6.87
N ASP A 61 -2.81 17.64 -6.78
CA ASP A 61 -3.88 17.45 -5.81
C ASP A 61 -3.35 17.46 -4.37
N TRP A 62 -2.15 16.92 -4.15
CA TRP A 62 -1.44 17.01 -2.88
C TRP A 62 -1.22 18.46 -2.44
N GLN A 63 -0.68 19.29 -3.34
CA GLN A 63 -0.43 20.70 -3.04
C GLN A 63 -1.74 21.42 -2.68
N VAL A 64 -2.77 21.29 -3.51
CA VAL A 64 -4.09 21.89 -3.27
C VAL A 64 -4.69 21.43 -1.95
N LEU A 65 -4.56 20.13 -1.61
CA LEU A 65 -5.05 19.54 -0.38
C LEU A 65 -4.36 20.12 0.85
N VAL A 66 -3.03 20.21 0.85
CA VAL A 66 -2.26 20.71 2.00
C VAL A 66 -2.54 22.19 2.25
N GLU A 67 -2.66 22.99 1.18
CA GLU A 67 -2.97 24.43 1.27
C GLU A 67 -4.41 24.68 1.78
N ASN A 68 -5.36 23.79 1.46
CA ASN A 68 -6.79 23.98 1.74
C ASN A 68 -7.38 22.92 2.68
N GLU A 69 -6.55 22.33 3.57
CA GLU A 69 -6.89 21.13 4.35
C GLU A 69 -8.22 21.25 5.13
N ARG A 70 -8.50 22.41 5.72
CA ARG A 70 -9.72 22.67 6.49
C ARG A 70 -10.98 22.49 5.63
N VAL A 71 -10.93 22.92 4.37
CA VAL A 71 -12.06 22.86 3.45
C VAL A 71 -12.35 21.40 3.08
N PHE A 72 -11.31 20.62 2.77
CA PHE A 72 -11.44 19.18 2.51
C PHE A 72 -11.97 18.42 3.70
N ARG A 73 -11.47 18.70 4.92
CA ARG A 73 -12.03 18.12 6.16
C ARG A 73 -13.52 18.38 6.27
N SER A 74 -13.96 19.63 6.08
CA SER A 74 -15.38 19.98 6.14
C SER A 74 -16.22 19.16 5.14
N ARG A 75 -15.78 19.08 3.88
CA ARG A 75 -16.53 18.38 2.82
C ARG A 75 -16.56 16.87 3.00
N LEU A 76 -15.48 16.28 3.53
CA LEU A 76 -15.46 14.87 3.86
C LEU A 76 -16.33 14.55 5.08
N ASN A 77 -16.37 15.43 6.08
CA ASN A 77 -17.21 15.25 7.26
C ASN A 77 -18.71 15.21 6.90
N ASP A 78 -19.15 15.98 5.90
CA ASP A 78 -20.51 15.93 5.36
C ASP A 78 -20.87 14.54 4.78
N LEU A 79 -19.87 13.70 4.51
CA LEU A 79 -19.98 12.33 4.00
C LEU A 79 -19.64 11.26 5.06
N PHE A 80 -19.50 11.65 6.33
CA PHE A 80 -19.02 10.80 7.42
C PHE A 80 -17.61 10.24 7.20
N LEU A 81 -16.74 11.01 6.55
CA LEU A 81 -15.35 10.67 6.29
C LEU A 81 -14.41 11.63 7.01
N ASP A 82 -13.37 11.10 7.64
CA ASP A 82 -12.29 11.86 8.26
C ASP A 82 -11.06 11.88 7.34
N LEU A 83 -10.53 13.08 7.08
CA LEU A 83 -9.25 13.24 6.39
C LEU A 83 -8.08 12.97 7.34
N GLN A 84 -7.14 12.14 6.89
CA GLN A 84 -5.84 11.95 7.54
C GLN A 84 -4.75 12.48 6.61
N VAL A 85 -3.75 13.15 7.19
CA VAL A 85 -2.62 13.73 6.45
C VAL A 85 -1.34 13.44 7.21
N ASP A 86 -0.44 12.67 6.59
CA ASP A 86 0.94 12.53 7.04
C ASP A 86 1.81 13.47 6.19
N ARG A 87 2.20 14.60 6.77
CA ARG A 87 3.04 15.60 6.09
C ARG A 87 4.48 15.14 5.92
N ALA A 88 4.97 14.25 6.77
CA ALA A 88 6.36 13.78 6.69
C ALA A 88 6.54 12.85 5.50
N ARG A 89 5.54 12.00 5.24
CA ARG A 89 5.50 11.06 4.11
C ARG A 89 4.84 11.63 2.86
N GLU A 90 4.25 12.80 2.99
CA GLU A 90 3.48 13.48 1.95
C GLU A 90 2.31 12.65 1.39
N VAL A 91 1.52 12.05 2.30
CA VAL A 91 0.38 11.19 1.97
C VAL A 91 -0.88 11.64 2.72
N ALA A 92 -2.00 11.69 2.02
CA ALA A 92 -3.33 11.92 2.59
C ALA A 92 -4.30 10.79 2.21
N TRP A 93 -5.18 10.41 3.13
CA TRP A 93 -6.19 9.39 2.87
C TRP A 93 -7.45 9.64 3.69
N LYS A 94 -8.55 9.03 3.26
CA LYS A 94 -9.85 9.10 3.93
C LYS A 94 -10.05 7.90 4.85
N ARG A 95 -10.65 8.12 6.03
CA ARG A 95 -11.11 7.08 6.94
C ARG A 95 -12.59 7.28 7.26
N GLN A 96 -13.27 6.21 7.68
CA GLN A 96 -14.63 6.33 8.18
C GLN A 96 -14.62 7.13 9.49
N ALA A 97 -15.47 8.14 9.60
CA ALA A 97 -15.66 8.87 10.84
C ALA A 97 -16.26 7.96 11.92
N GLN A 98 -15.82 8.13 13.17
CA GLN A 98 -16.29 7.35 14.30
C GLN A 98 -17.39 8.09 15.05
N ALA A 99 -18.51 7.42 15.35
CA ALA A 99 -19.55 8.02 16.19
C ALA A 99 -19.16 7.88 17.67
N GLU A 100 -19.20 8.99 18.41
CA GLU A 100 -18.84 9.02 19.85
C GLU A 100 -19.68 8.06 20.71
N GLY A 101 -20.91 7.74 20.28
CA GLY A 101 -21.84 6.84 20.98
C GLY A 101 -21.79 5.37 20.55
N GLY A 102 -20.77 4.95 19.78
CA GLY A 102 -20.62 3.55 19.33
C GLY A 102 -21.55 3.12 18.18
N GLY A 103 -22.27 4.09 17.57
CA GLY A 103 -23.02 3.85 16.34
C GLY A 103 -22.12 3.75 15.10
N ARG A 104 -22.68 3.26 13.98
CA ARG A 104 -22.00 3.27 12.67
C ARG A 104 -22.71 4.25 11.74
N PHE A 105 -21.95 5.14 11.12
CA PHE A 105 -22.46 5.99 10.05
C PHE A 105 -22.57 5.18 8.74
N PRO A 106 -23.41 5.64 7.79
CA PRO A 106 -23.32 5.20 6.40
C PRO A 106 -21.90 5.41 5.86
N THR A 107 -21.45 4.53 4.97
CA THR A 107 -20.10 4.61 4.41
C THR A 107 -20.13 4.62 2.88
N LEU A 108 -19.32 5.51 2.30
CA LEU A 108 -18.95 5.50 0.89
C LEU A 108 -17.65 4.73 0.65
N LEU A 109 -16.97 4.28 1.71
CA LEU A 109 -15.74 3.51 1.59
C LEU A 109 -16.11 2.10 1.13
N HIS A 110 -15.59 1.74 -0.05
CA HIS A 110 -15.63 0.36 -0.49
C HIS A 110 -14.51 -0.40 0.20
N ASP A 111 -14.86 -1.15 1.25
CA ASP A 111 -13.92 -1.98 2.00
C ASP A 111 -13.64 -3.29 1.25
N THR A 112 -12.96 -3.19 0.11
CA THR A 112 -12.45 -4.37 -0.59
C THR A 112 -11.25 -4.87 0.19
N ALA A 113 -11.39 -6.05 0.80
CA ALA A 113 -10.28 -6.77 1.37
C ALA A 113 -9.25 -7.10 0.29
N TRP A 114 -7.97 -6.98 0.62
CA TRP A 114 -6.89 -7.48 -0.22
C TRP A 114 -6.93 -9.01 -0.25
N SER A 115 -6.68 -9.58 -1.42
CA SER A 115 -6.45 -11.01 -1.58
C SER A 115 -5.21 -11.47 -0.80
N ARG A 116 -5.04 -12.78 -0.69
CA ARG A 116 -3.87 -13.39 -0.05
C ARG A 116 -2.57 -12.90 -0.70
N GLU A 117 -2.48 -12.99 -2.03
CA GLU A 117 -1.28 -12.62 -2.77
C GLU A 117 -1.01 -11.11 -2.69
N GLU A 118 -2.04 -10.28 -2.75
CA GLU A 118 -1.90 -8.82 -2.54
C GLU A 118 -1.41 -8.52 -1.12
N THR A 119 -1.95 -9.20 -0.11
CA THR A 119 -1.49 -9.04 1.28
C THR A 119 -0.01 -9.39 1.42
N LEU A 120 0.45 -10.49 0.83
CA LEU A 120 1.86 -10.88 0.85
C LEU A 120 2.75 -9.82 0.19
N VAL A 121 2.37 -9.32 -0.98
CA VAL A 121 3.09 -8.22 -1.65
C VAL A 121 3.16 -7.02 -0.72
N LEU A 122 2.03 -6.62 -0.11
CA LEU A 122 1.96 -5.46 0.78
C LEU A 122 2.85 -5.58 2.02
N VAL A 123 2.93 -6.78 2.64
CA VAL A 123 3.89 -7.02 3.73
C VAL A 123 5.31 -6.81 3.25
N HIS A 124 5.67 -7.42 2.11
CA HIS A 124 7.03 -7.30 1.58
C HIS A 124 7.42 -5.85 1.27
N LEU A 125 6.50 -5.09 0.66
CA LEU A 125 6.73 -3.67 0.37
C LEU A 125 7.00 -2.87 1.63
N ARG A 126 6.24 -3.10 2.70
CA ARG A 126 6.41 -2.41 3.97
C ARG A 126 7.76 -2.73 4.60
N ASP A 127 8.14 -4.00 4.64
CA ASP A 127 9.41 -4.44 5.22
C ASP A 127 10.60 -3.86 4.45
N ARG A 128 10.57 -3.92 3.11
CA ARG A 128 11.58 -3.30 2.23
C ARG A 128 11.66 -1.80 2.45
N LEU A 129 10.52 -1.10 2.46
CA LEU A 129 10.45 0.34 2.66
C LEU A 129 11.10 0.74 3.99
N ARG A 130 10.73 0.07 5.09
CA ARG A 130 11.31 0.35 6.41
C ARG A 130 12.81 0.05 6.47
N ALA A 131 13.25 -1.06 5.90
CA ALA A 131 14.66 -1.43 5.88
C ALA A 131 15.50 -0.38 5.12
N GLY A 132 15.04 0.07 3.95
CA GLY A 132 15.73 1.11 3.19
C GLY A 132 15.75 2.45 3.91
N LEU A 133 14.62 2.90 4.47
CA LEU A 133 14.57 4.14 5.25
C LEU A 133 15.48 4.09 6.49
N ALA A 134 15.55 2.95 7.19
CA ALA A 134 16.48 2.77 8.31
C ALA A 134 17.96 2.76 7.87
N GLY A 135 18.23 2.34 6.63
CA GLY A 135 19.53 2.48 5.97
C GLY A 135 19.87 3.91 5.54
N GLY A 136 18.91 4.84 5.61
CA GLY A 136 19.07 6.23 5.19
C GLY A 136 18.74 6.49 3.72
N ASP A 137 18.14 5.52 3.03
CA ASP A 137 17.70 5.72 1.65
C ASP A 137 16.54 6.72 1.60
N ALA A 138 16.63 7.71 0.73
CA ALA A 138 15.53 8.65 0.50
C ALA A 138 14.39 8.01 -0.30
N ARG A 139 14.68 6.96 -1.06
CA ARG A 139 13.71 6.22 -1.89
C ARG A 139 14.09 4.76 -1.92
N VAL A 140 13.09 3.89 -1.80
CA VAL A 140 13.26 2.45 -1.79
C VAL A 140 12.68 1.87 -3.07
N TYR A 141 13.41 0.94 -3.68
CA TYR A 141 13.03 0.29 -4.92
C TYR A 141 12.89 -1.22 -4.71
N VAL A 142 12.06 -1.83 -5.54
CA VAL A 142 11.88 -3.29 -5.58
C VAL A 142 11.66 -3.74 -7.02
N ASP A 143 12.25 -4.88 -7.36
CA ASP A 143 12.09 -5.48 -8.67
C ASP A 143 10.84 -6.39 -8.69
N ARG A 144 10.24 -6.58 -9.86
CA ARG A 144 9.04 -7.42 -10.03
C ARG A 144 9.34 -8.85 -9.59
N ASP A 145 10.48 -9.39 -9.98
CA ASP A 145 10.89 -10.76 -9.66
C ASP A 145 11.04 -10.94 -8.15
N ASP A 146 11.61 -9.97 -7.43
CA ASP A 146 11.68 -9.97 -5.96
C ASP A 146 10.28 -10.11 -5.33
N LEU A 147 9.27 -9.44 -5.88
CA LEU A 147 7.88 -9.54 -5.40
C LEU A 147 7.28 -10.93 -5.67
N LEU A 148 7.51 -11.45 -6.88
CA LEU A 148 6.98 -12.76 -7.29
C LEU A 148 7.62 -13.89 -6.48
N ASP A 149 8.93 -13.84 -6.28
CA ASP A 149 9.70 -14.79 -5.46
C ASP A 149 9.24 -14.75 -4.00
N TYR A 150 9.01 -13.56 -3.45
CA TYR A 150 8.47 -13.43 -2.10
C TYR A 150 7.11 -14.13 -1.99
N VAL A 151 6.17 -13.89 -2.91
CA VAL A 151 4.85 -14.55 -2.89
C VAL A 151 4.98 -16.07 -3.07
N ALA A 152 5.88 -16.52 -3.95
CA ALA A 152 6.13 -17.93 -4.21
C ALA A 152 6.66 -18.68 -2.98
N SER A 153 7.44 -18.01 -2.11
CA SER A 153 7.96 -18.62 -0.88
C SER A 153 6.88 -19.05 0.12
N TYR A 154 5.67 -18.50 0.01
CA TYR A 154 4.51 -18.85 0.85
C TYR A 154 3.63 -19.93 0.23
N ARG A 155 4.02 -20.54 -0.89
CA ARG A 155 3.25 -21.58 -1.55
C ARG A 155 3.17 -22.85 -0.69
N PRO A 156 1.99 -23.46 -0.49
CA PRO A 156 1.88 -24.75 0.17
C PRO A 156 2.63 -25.84 -0.58
N THR A 157 3.36 -26.70 0.13
CA THR A 157 4.15 -27.81 -0.47
C THR A 157 3.30 -28.81 -1.25
N HIS A 158 2.00 -28.89 -0.96
CA HIS A 158 1.03 -29.77 -1.63
C HIS A 158 0.30 -29.12 -2.81
N ALA A 159 0.55 -27.84 -3.10
CA ALA A 159 -0.12 -27.14 -4.20
C ALA A 159 0.40 -27.66 -5.55
N THR A 160 -0.50 -28.04 -6.46
CA THR A 160 -0.17 -28.62 -7.77
C THR A 160 -0.36 -27.65 -8.95
N ASP A 161 -0.99 -26.50 -8.73
CA ASP A 161 -1.32 -25.51 -9.77
C ASP A 161 -0.32 -24.35 -9.79
N GLU A 162 0.90 -24.62 -10.27
CA GLU A 162 1.98 -23.61 -10.29
C GLU A 162 1.63 -22.41 -11.19
N SER A 163 1.02 -22.70 -12.34
CA SER A 163 0.67 -21.66 -13.32
C SER A 163 -0.43 -20.74 -12.77
N GLY A 164 -1.41 -21.29 -12.05
CA GLY A 164 -2.45 -20.50 -11.40
C GLY A 164 -1.90 -19.64 -10.27
N ASP A 165 -1.00 -20.18 -9.44
CA ASP A 165 -0.32 -19.44 -8.37
C ASP A 165 0.47 -18.25 -8.92
N GLU A 166 1.31 -18.50 -9.93
CA GLU A 166 2.13 -17.48 -10.58
C GLU A 166 1.26 -16.39 -11.24
N LYS A 167 0.14 -16.77 -11.86
CA LYS A 167 -0.83 -15.81 -12.41
C LYS A 167 -1.48 -14.96 -11.30
N ARG A 168 -1.84 -15.54 -10.16
CA ARG A 168 -2.37 -14.77 -9.02
C ARG A 168 -1.34 -13.81 -8.45
N ALA A 169 -0.08 -14.24 -8.30
CA ALA A 169 1.02 -13.40 -7.85
C ALA A 169 1.23 -12.19 -8.78
N ARG A 170 1.30 -12.40 -10.10
CA ARG A 170 1.38 -11.30 -11.08
C ARG A 170 0.20 -10.34 -10.99
N ASN A 171 -1.02 -10.87 -10.89
CA ASN A 171 -2.21 -10.03 -10.76
C ASN A 171 -2.19 -9.20 -9.48
N ALA A 172 -1.67 -9.75 -8.38
CA ALA A 172 -1.50 -9.02 -7.13
C ALA A 172 -0.54 -7.84 -7.27
N VAL A 173 0.62 -8.04 -7.90
CA VAL A 173 1.56 -6.94 -8.19
C VAL A 173 0.90 -5.85 -9.03
N VAL A 174 0.19 -6.23 -10.10
CA VAL A 174 -0.54 -5.28 -10.96
C VAL A 174 -1.62 -4.52 -10.17
N SER A 175 -2.36 -5.20 -9.31
CA SER A 175 -3.40 -4.58 -8.48
C SER A 175 -2.82 -3.59 -7.47
N VAL A 176 -1.71 -3.95 -6.81
CA VAL A 176 -0.98 -3.08 -5.87
C VAL A 176 -0.38 -1.86 -6.60
N ALA A 177 0.14 -2.04 -7.82
CA ALA A 177 0.59 -0.93 -8.66
C ALA A 177 -0.56 0.00 -9.08
N LYS A 178 -1.69 -0.57 -9.51
CA LYS A 178 -2.91 0.21 -9.83
C LYS A 178 -3.47 0.96 -8.63
N ALA A 179 -3.23 0.46 -7.41
CA ALA A 179 -3.57 1.17 -6.19
C ALA A 179 -2.62 2.35 -5.89
N GLY A 180 -1.55 2.54 -6.67
CA GLY A 180 -0.55 3.60 -6.53
C GLY A 180 0.58 3.30 -5.54
N LEU A 181 0.64 2.08 -4.99
CA LEU A 181 1.63 1.70 -3.97
C LEU A 181 2.98 1.32 -4.56
N LEU A 182 3.00 1.00 -5.85
CA LEU A 182 4.21 0.83 -6.66
C LEU A 182 4.19 1.86 -7.78
N ILE A 183 5.28 2.61 -7.91
CA ILE A 183 5.43 3.66 -8.91
C ILE A 183 6.41 3.14 -9.96
N ALA A 184 5.98 3.09 -11.22
CA ALA A 184 6.81 2.63 -12.33
C ALA A 184 8.07 3.51 -12.46
N THR A 185 9.18 2.90 -12.84
CA THR A 185 10.44 3.60 -13.12
C THR A 185 10.77 3.50 -14.61
N ALA A 186 11.90 4.11 -15.03
CA ALA A 186 12.38 3.94 -16.40
C ALA A 186 12.81 2.50 -16.74
N ALA A 187 12.98 1.64 -15.73
CA ALA A 187 13.21 0.22 -15.91
C ALA A 187 11.89 -0.54 -15.73
N GLU A 188 11.54 -1.35 -16.73
CA GLU A 188 10.23 -2.00 -16.88
C GLU A 188 9.83 -2.90 -15.71
N ASP A 189 10.82 -3.54 -15.07
CA ASP A 189 10.61 -4.46 -13.95
C ASP A 189 11.00 -3.89 -12.60
N ARG A 190 11.22 -2.58 -12.50
CA ARG A 190 11.62 -1.95 -11.23
C ARG A 190 10.63 -0.87 -10.82
N PHE A 191 10.21 -0.93 -9.56
CA PHE A 191 9.27 0.00 -8.97
C PHE A 191 9.91 0.79 -7.84
N GLU A 192 9.54 2.06 -7.71
CA GLU A 192 9.70 2.83 -6.47
C GLU A 192 8.53 2.47 -5.54
N ILE A 193 8.84 2.17 -4.27
CA ILE A 193 7.81 1.87 -3.26
C ILE A 193 7.25 3.19 -2.74
N SER A 194 5.92 3.36 -2.84
CA SER A 194 5.23 4.53 -2.31
C SER A 194 5.23 4.53 -0.78
N GLU A 195 5.53 5.68 -0.17
CA GLU A 195 5.44 5.85 1.28
C GLU A 195 4.02 5.71 1.83
N ALA A 196 3.00 5.72 0.96
CA ALA A 196 1.61 5.46 1.33
C ALA A 196 1.37 4.05 1.88
N VAL A 197 2.29 3.10 1.65
CA VAL A 197 2.26 1.77 2.26
C VAL A 197 2.21 1.86 3.79
N GLU A 198 2.94 2.79 4.38
CA GLU A 198 3.08 2.90 5.84
C GLU A 198 1.78 3.31 6.57
N PRO A 199 1.07 4.40 6.18
CA PRO A 199 -0.16 4.83 6.86
C PRO A 199 -1.42 4.03 6.50
N LEU A 200 -1.46 3.42 5.31
CA LEU A 200 -2.63 2.68 4.85
C LEU A 200 -2.74 1.29 5.45
N LEU A 201 -1.62 0.73 5.92
CA LEU A 201 -1.54 -0.65 6.36
C LEU A 201 -0.76 -0.73 7.67
N PRO A 202 -1.39 -0.50 8.84
CA PRO A 202 -0.72 -0.61 10.13
C PRO A 202 0.04 -1.94 10.26
N LEU A 203 1.26 -1.90 10.82
CA LEU A 203 2.15 -3.07 10.88
C LEU A 203 1.47 -4.24 11.56
N GLU A 204 0.80 -3.95 12.66
CA GLU A 204 0.17 -4.93 13.54
C GLU A 204 -0.88 -5.72 12.76
N LEU A 205 -1.70 -5.02 11.97
CA LEU A 205 -2.71 -5.65 11.13
C LEU A 205 -2.09 -6.52 10.04
N LEU A 206 -1.02 -6.05 9.39
CA LEU A 206 -0.33 -6.84 8.35
C LEU A 206 0.32 -8.10 8.92
N GLN A 207 0.94 -8.01 10.09
CA GLN A 207 1.55 -9.15 10.77
C GLN A 207 0.49 -10.16 11.21
N GLU A 208 -0.61 -9.71 11.80
CA GLU A 208 -1.74 -10.57 12.16
C GLU A 208 -2.33 -11.29 10.93
N LEU A 209 -2.49 -10.58 9.83
CA LEU A 209 -2.97 -11.16 8.57
C LEU A 209 -1.96 -12.16 8.00
N LEU A 210 -0.66 -11.86 8.03
CA LEU A 210 0.39 -12.76 7.56
C LEU A 210 0.46 -14.04 8.41
N GLU A 211 0.41 -13.92 9.74
CA GLU A 211 0.37 -15.09 10.63
C GLU A 211 -0.86 -15.95 10.38
N ALA A 212 -2.03 -15.33 10.18
CA ALA A 212 -3.25 -16.05 9.84
C ALA A 212 -3.12 -16.80 8.51
N LEU A 213 -2.49 -16.18 7.50
CA LEU A 213 -2.20 -16.80 6.21
C LEU A 213 -1.21 -17.97 6.33
N GLN A 214 -0.14 -17.82 7.11
CA GLN A 214 0.85 -18.88 7.36
C GLN A 214 0.23 -20.08 8.06
N LYS A 215 -0.58 -19.85 9.11
CA LYS A 215 -1.33 -20.89 9.82
C LYS A 215 -2.29 -21.63 8.89
N ALA A 216 -2.99 -20.91 8.01
CA ALA A 216 -3.90 -21.52 7.04
C ALA A 216 -3.15 -22.38 5.99
N ASN A 217 -1.90 -22.05 5.68
CA ASN A 217 -1.06 -22.77 4.73
C ASN A 217 -0.29 -23.97 5.33
N GLY A 218 -0.34 -24.16 6.65
CA GLY A 218 0.47 -25.18 7.33
C GLY A 218 1.97 -24.89 7.29
N THR A 219 2.36 -23.65 6.97
CA THR A 219 3.75 -23.20 6.98
C THR A 219 4.01 -22.61 8.37
N GLU A 220 4.42 -23.46 9.32
CA GLU A 220 5.05 -22.93 10.53
C GLU A 220 6.38 -22.27 10.13
N PRO A 221 6.74 -21.09 10.67
CA PRO A 221 8.06 -20.55 10.45
C PRO A 221 9.05 -21.53 11.09
N GLU A 222 9.80 -22.23 10.25
CA GLU A 222 11.00 -22.93 10.69
C GLU A 222 11.93 -21.83 11.22
N ALA A 223 11.99 -21.72 12.55
CA ALA A 223 12.85 -20.77 13.22
C ALA A 223 14.27 -20.98 12.67
N ALA A 224 14.80 -19.94 12.02
CA ALA A 224 16.15 -19.93 11.50
C ALA A 224 17.11 -20.44 12.58
N ASP A 225 17.88 -21.46 12.20
CA ASP A 225 18.95 -22.12 12.95
C ASP A 225 19.50 -21.27 14.09
N ALA A 226 19.06 -21.58 15.31
CA ALA A 226 19.96 -21.44 16.45
C ALA A 226 21.04 -22.49 16.26
N ALA A 227 22.20 -22.05 15.75
CA ALA A 227 23.39 -22.86 15.59
C ALA A 227 23.65 -23.71 16.85
N PRO A 228 24.14 -24.96 16.69
CA PRO A 228 24.53 -25.75 17.84
C PRO A 228 25.82 -25.12 18.40
N ASP A 229 25.74 -24.44 19.53
CA ASP A 229 26.93 -24.14 20.30
C ASP A 229 27.47 -25.46 20.86
N ALA A 230 28.42 -26.00 20.12
CA ALA A 230 29.37 -26.98 20.57
C ALA A 230 30.26 -26.32 21.62
N ASP A 231 29.95 -26.52 22.90
CA ASP A 231 30.98 -26.48 23.94
C ASP A 231 31.41 -27.90 24.29
N LEU A 232 32.38 -28.36 23.50
CA LEU A 232 33.37 -29.35 23.88
C LEU A 232 34.31 -28.70 24.89
N PHE A 233 34.19 -29.04 26.18
CA PHE A 233 35.36 -29.13 27.04
C PHE A 233 35.32 -30.43 27.86
N GLU A 234 36.39 -31.19 27.65
CA GLU A 234 36.75 -32.48 28.20
C GLU A 234 36.93 -32.44 29.73
N ALA A 235 36.59 -33.53 30.41
CA ALA A 235 37.52 -34.39 31.16
C ALA A 235 36.75 -35.20 32.21
N ASP A 236 36.68 -36.52 32.01
CA ASP A 236 37.30 -37.45 32.96
C ASP A 236 37.10 -38.88 32.44
N THR A 237 38.12 -39.39 31.78
CA THR A 237 38.34 -40.83 31.65
C THR A 237 39.34 -41.23 32.72
N GLN A 238 38.89 -41.98 33.71
CA GLN A 238 39.70 -43.10 34.21
C GLN A 238 38.81 -44.17 34.83
N GLU A 239 38.59 -45.23 34.05
CA GLU A 239 38.38 -46.58 34.57
C GLU A 239 39.63 -46.97 35.37
N ASP A 240 39.44 -47.62 36.53
CA ASP A 240 40.11 -48.90 36.77
C ASP A 240 39.42 -49.68 37.89
N ALA A 241 39.41 -50.99 37.69
CA ALA A 241 38.66 -52.02 38.40
C ALA A 241 39.35 -52.51 39.69
N GLU A 242 38.55 -52.85 40.71
CA GLU A 242 38.48 -54.15 41.41
C GLU A 242 37.35 -54.17 42.44
#